data_AF-A0A6M1SGK4-F1
#
_entry.id   AF-A0A6M1SGK4-F1
#
_cell.length_a   1.000
_cell.length_b   1.000
_cell.length_c   1.000
_cell.angle_alpha   90.00
_cell.angle_beta   90.00
_cell.angle_gamma   90.00
#
_symmetry.space_group_name_H-M   'P 1'
#
loop_
_entity.id
_entity.type
_entity.pdbx_description
1 polymer ?
#
loop_
_entity_poly.entity_id
_entity_poly.type
_entity_poly.pdbx_seq_one_letter_code
_entity_poly.pdbx_strand_id
1 'polypeptide(L)'
;MFESLEMTHPDPILTLSEQFMSDTNPRKVDLGIGLYKDKHGNTPVMESVRIAESFIVDRAVDKIYKGSSGHDEFCDVISWLLFRERSKLIEDGRVLSIQTIGG
;
A
#
# COMPACT_ATOMS: atom_id res chain seq x y z
N MET A 1 7.83 0.51 36.50
CA MET A 1 6.82 0.02 35.53
C MET A 1 7.43 -0.42 34.20
N PHE A 2 8.48 0.23 33.68
CA PHE A 2 9.16 -0.17 32.43
C PHE A 2 10.64 -0.56 32.64
N GLU A 3 11.09 -0.81 33.87
CA GLU A 3 12.51 -1.09 34.17
C GLU A 3 13.04 -2.36 33.51
N SER A 4 12.15 -3.28 33.12
CA SER A 4 12.48 -4.55 32.45
C SER A 4 12.09 -4.58 30.96
N LEU A 5 11.75 -3.43 30.37
CA LEU A 5 11.39 -3.39 28.96
C LEU A 5 12.66 -3.45 28.10
N GLU A 6 12.91 -4.60 27.48
CA GLU A 6 14.02 -4.77 26.56
C GLU A 6 13.70 -4.19 25.18
N MET A 7 14.66 -3.48 24.60
CA MET A 7 14.55 -2.95 23.24
C MET A 7 14.63 -4.11 22.25
N THR A 8 13.63 -4.21 21.36
CA THR A 8 13.68 -5.15 20.25
C THR A 8 14.67 -4.69 19.20
N HIS A 9 15.23 -5.64 18.45
CA HIS A 9 16.13 -5.30 17.36
C HIS A 9 15.34 -4.56 16.27
N PRO A 10 15.91 -3.50 15.68
CA PRO A 10 15.24 -2.78 14.61
C PRO A 10 15.08 -3.67 13.38
N ASP A 11 14.03 -3.39 12.59
CA ASP A 11 13.79 -4.10 11.35
C ASP A 11 15.01 -3.94 10.40
N PRO A 12 15.58 -5.03 9.87
CA PRO A 12 16.75 -4.95 9.01
C PRO A 12 16.55 -4.11 7.74
N ILE A 13 15.35 -4.10 7.17
CA ILE A 13 15.00 -3.32 5.98
C ILE A 13 14.99 -1.82 6.33
N LEU A 14 14.40 -1.46 7.46
CA LEU A 14 14.39 -0.07 7.93
C LEU A 14 15.79 0.42 8.30
N THR A 15 16.57 -0.43 8.98
CA THR A 15 17.96 -0.13 9.34
C THR A 15 18.82 0.12 8.10
N LEU A 16 18.65 -0.67 7.04
CA LEU A 16 19.36 -0.48 5.77
C LEU A 16 18.99 0.85 5.11
N SER A 17 17.72 1.25 5.17
CA SER A 17 17.28 2.55 4.66
C SER A 17 17.92 3.71 5.42
N GLU A 18 18.04 3.63 6.74
CA GLU A 18 18.72 4.64 7.55
C GLU A 18 20.22 4.75 7.22
N GLN A 19 20.88 3.62 7.05
CA GLN A 19 22.28 3.56 6.61
C GLN A 19 22.45 4.16 5.21
N PHE A 20 21.56 3.82 4.28
CA PHE A 20 21.57 4.41 2.94
C PHE A 20 21.39 5.93 3.00
N MET A 21 20.46 6.44 3.81
CA MET A 21 20.22 7.89 3.93
C MET A 21 21.42 8.64 4.52
N SER A 22 22.11 8.04 5.50
CA SER A 22 23.29 8.64 6.14
C SER A 22 24.59 8.52 5.33
N ASP A 23 24.66 7.62 4.35
CA ASP A 23 25.81 7.51 3.45
C ASP A 23 25.97 8.78 2.59
N THR A 24 27.15 9.38 2.61
CA THR A 24 27.50 10.60 1.85
C THR A 24 28.13 10.29 0.49
N ASN A 25 28.39 9.02 0.18
CA ASN A 25 28.95 8.61 -1.09
C ASN A 25 28.01 9.02 -2.25
N PRO A 26 28.46 9.85 -3.20
CA PRO A 26 27.63 10.31 -4.31
C PRO A 26 27.26 9.19 -5.30
N ARG A 27 27.87 8.01 -5.17
CA ARG A 27 27.61 6.82 -5.99
C ARG A 27 26.88 5.70 -5.22
N LYS A 28 26.28 6.01 -4.07
CA LYS A 28 25.48 5.05 -3.31
C LYS A 28 24.28 4.57 -4.13
N VAL A 29 23.88 3.32 -3.92
CA VAL A 29 22.73 2.70 -4.60
C VAL A 29 21.83 2.06 -3.55
N ASP A 30 20.53 2.34 -3.62
CA ASP A 30 19.52 1.70 -2.76
C ASP A 30 18.84 0.56 -3.52
N LEU A 31 19.06 -0.67 -3.03
CA LEU A 31 18.40 -1.89 -3.49
C LEU A 31 17.70 -2.61 -2.33
N GLY A 32 17.42 -1.89 -1.24
CA GLY A 32 16.86 -2.46 -0.02
C GLY A 32 15.34 -2.59 -0.07
N ILE A 33 14.64 -1.46 -0.01
CA ILE A 33 13.17 -1.46 -0.01
C ILE A 33 12.65 -1.66 -1.42
N GLY A 34 11.70 -2.58 -1.59
CA GLY A 34 11.01 -2.86 -2.87
C GLY A 34 10.04 -1.76 -3.32
N LEU A 35 10.52 -0.51 -3.41
CA LEU A 35 9.76 0.61 -3.97
C LEU A 35 10.01 0.72 -5.46
N TYR A 36 8.95 1.06 -6.20
CA TYR A 36 9.11 1.49 -7.58
C TYR A 36 9.92 2.79 -7.63
N LYS A 37 11.01 2.78 -8.39
CA LYS A 37 11.83 3.95 -8.70
C LYS A 37 11.75 4.25 -10.18
N ASP A 38 11.59 5.53 -10.53
CA ASP A 38 11.71 5.97 -11.91
C ASP A 38 13.18 5.98 -12.37
N LYS A 39 13.41 6.33 -13.65
CA LYS A 39 14.75 6.44 -14.25
C LYS A 39 15.67 7.48 -13.58
N HIS A 40 15.14 8.32 -12.69
CA HIS A 40 15.87 9.34 -11.94
C HIS A 40 16.07 8.95 -10.47
N GLY A 41 15.58 7.78 -10.03
CA GLY A 41 15.68 7.32 -8.65
C GLY A 41 14.60 7.87 -7.72
N ASN A 42 13.58 8.54 -8.24
CA ASN A 42 12.45 9.05 -7.46
C ASN A 42 11.39 7.98 -7.26
N THR A 43 10.55 8.13 -6.23
CA THR A 43 9.34 7.30 -6.03
C THR A 43 8.12 8.08 -6.51
N PRO A 44 7.68 7.95 -7.78
CA PRO A 44 6.61 8.79 -8.32
C PRO A 44 5.23 8.34 -7.83
N VAL A 45 4.32 9.31 -7.66
CA VAL A 45 2.88 9.06 -7.57
C VAL A 45 2.34 8.84 -8.98
N MET A 46 1.61 7.75 -9.19
CA MET A 46 1.00 7.46 -10.50
C MET A 46 -0.04 8.52 -10.87
N GLU A 47 -0.14 8.84 -12.15
CA GLU A 47 -1.11 9.83 -12.67
C GLU A 47 -2.54 9.52 -12.23
N SER A 48 -2.95 8.26 -12.33
CA SER A 48 -4.27 7.78 -11.92
C SER A 48 -4.54 7.99 -10.43
N VAL A 49 -3.51 7.79 -9.59
CA VAL A 49 -3.60 8.01 -8.14
C VAL A 49 -3.78 9.48 -7.84
N ARG A 50 -2.98 10.35 -8.48
CA ARG A 50 -3.10 11.81 -8.28
C ARG A 50 -4.49 12.33 -8.67
N ILE A 51 -5.05 11.86 -9.78
CA ILE A 51 -6.41 12.23 -10.19
C ILE A 51 -7.45 11.74 -9.16
N ALA A 52 -7.32 10.50 -8.68
CA ALA A 52 -8.22 9.93 -7.69
C ALA A 52 -8.16 10.69 -6.35
N GLU A 53 -6.97 11.10 -5.89
CA GLU A 53 -6.81 11.90 -4.67
C GLU A 53 -7.56 13.22 -4.76
N SER A 54 -7.42 13.98 -5.86
CA SER A 54 -8.17 15.22 -6.06
C SER A 54 -9.68 14.97 -6.07
N PHE A 55 -10.13 13.93 -6.78
CA PHE A 55 -11.55 13.55 -6.82
C PHE A 55 -12.12 13.25 -5.43
N ILE A 56 -11.37 12.51 -4.60
CA ILE A 56 -11.80 12.16 -3.24
C ILE A 56 -11.87 13.43 -2.37
N VAL A 57 -10.87 14.30 -2.42
CA VAL A 57 -10.85 15.55 -1.64
C VAL A 57 -12.07 16.43 -1.99
N ASP A 58 -12.39 16.56 -3.27
CA ASP A 58 -13.48 17.43 -3.73
C ASP A 58 -14.88 16.87 -3.44
N ARG A 59 -15.01 15.55 -3.31
CA ARG A 59 -16.33 14.87 -3.27
C ARG A 59 -16.64 14.10 -1.99
N ALA A 60 -15.67 13.89 -1.10
CA ALA A 60 -15.90 13.15 0.13
C ALA A 60 -16.95 13.84 1.00
N VAL A 61 -18.04 13.13 1.30
CA VAL A 61 -19.15 13.64 2.11
C VAL A 61 -18.88 13.47 3.60
N ASP A 62 -18.24 12.35 3.99
CA ASP A 62 -17.94 12.02 5.38
C ASP A 62 -16.68 11.12 5.50
N LYS A 63 -16.34 10.78 6.74
CA LYS A 63 -15.26 9.83 7.09
C LYS A 63 -15.74 8.81 8.13
N ILE A 64 -16.99 8.37 8.03
CA ILE A 64 -17.57 7.43 8.99
C ILE A 64 -16.96 6.03 8.83
N TYR A 65 -17.09 5.22 9.89
CA TYR A 65 -16.73 3.81 9.86
C TYR A 65 -17.40 3.10 8.68
N LYS A 66 -16.62 2.25 8.00
CA LYS A 66 -17.14 1.38 6.94
C LYS A 66 -17.69 0.09 7.54
N GLY A 67 -18.38 -0.69 6.71
CA GLY A 67 -18.90 -2.00 7.11
C GLY A 67 -17.79 -2.97 7.50
N SER A 68 -18.14 -4.08 8.14
CA SER A 68 -17.18 -5.10 8.60
C SER A 68 -16.31 -5.69 7.49
N SER A 69 -16.82 -5.73 6.26
CA SER A 69 -16.09 -6.20 5.09
C SER A 69 -15.22 -5.12 4.43
N GLY A 70 -15.32 -3.87 4.88
CA GLY A 70 -14.65 -2.71 4.28
C GLY A 70 -15.57 -1.88 3.40
N HIS A 71 -15.00 -1.28 2.35
CA HIS A 71 -15.75 -0.51 1.36
C HIS A 71 -16.26 -1.44 0.25
N ASP A 72 -17.58 -1.54 0.08
CA ASP A 72 -18.22 -2.49 -0.85
C ASP A 72 -17.74 -2.29 -2.30
N GLU A 73 -17.70 -1.04 -2.77
CA GLU A 73 -17.25 -0.70 -4.13
C GLU A 73 -15.78 -1.07 -4.36
N PHE A 74 -14.94 -0.96 -3.33
CA PHE A 74 -13.55 -1.40 -3.38
C PHE A 74 -13.48 -2.92 -3.49
N CYS A 75 -14.27 -3.65 -2.69
CA CYS A 75 -14.31 -5.11 -2.73
C CYS A 75 -14.77 -5.62 -4.11
N ASP A 76 -15.77 -4.99 -4.71
CA ASP A 76 -16.26 -5.35 -6.04
C ASP A 76 -15.20 -5.12 -7.12
N VAL A 77 -14.59 -3.94 -7.15
CA VAL A 77 -13.57 -3.58 -8.13
C VAL A 77 -12.32 -4.46 -8.01
N ILE A 78 -11.87 -4.76 -6.79
CA ILE A 78 -10.72 -5.65 -6.57
C ILE A 78 -11.05 -7.09 -6.98
N SER A 79 -12.26 -7.57 -6.67
CA SER A 79 -12.72 -8.91 -7.11
C SER A 79 -12.69 -9.00 -8.63
N TRP A 80 -13.23 -7.99 -9.32
CA TRP A 80 -13.19 -7.92 -10.78
C TRP A 80 -11.75 -7.84 -11.30
N LEU A 81 -10.90 -6.99 -10.73
CA LEU A 81 -9.52 -6.82 -11.16
C LEU A 81 -8.72 -8.14 -11.11
N LEU A 82 -8.88 -8.92 -10.03
CA LEU A 82 -8.18 -10.18 -9.81
C LEU A 82 -8.76 -11.35 -10.61
N PHE A 83 -10.09 -11.42 -10.75
CA PHE A 83 -10.77 -12.57 -11.34
C PHE A 83 -11.42 -12.29 -12.70
N ARG A 84 -11.18 -11.14 -13.36
CA ARG A 84 -11.77 -10.81 -14.68
C ARG A 84 -11.63 -11.93 -15.72
N GLU A 85 -10.48 -12.60 -15.78
CA GLU A 85 -10.20 -13.71 -16.72
C GLU A 85 -10.84 -15.03 -16.27
N ARG A 86 -11.36 -15.08 -15.06
CA ARG A 86 -12.12 -16.18 -14.45
C ARG A 86 -13.50 -15.68 -13.99
N SER A 87 -14.17 -14.88 -14.82
CA SER A 87 -15.42 -14.19 -14.48
C SER A 87 -16.50 -15.13 -13.92
N LYS A 88 -16.54 -16.39 -14.39
CA LYS A 88 -17.41 -17.43 -13.86
C LYS A 88 -17.30 -17.62 -12.35
N LEU A 89 -16.14 -17.41 -11.74
CA LEU A 89 -16.01 -17.47 -10.27
C LEU A 89 -16.87 -16.40 -9.59
N ILE A 90 -16.94 -15.21 -10.17
CA ILE A 90 -17.78 -14.10 -9.67
C ILE A 90 -19.25 -14.40 -10.00
N GLU A 91 -19.56 -14.75 -11.26
CA GLU A 91 -20.92 -15.04 -11.74
C GLU A 91 -21.60 -16.18 -10.96
N ASP A 92 -20.83 -17.22 -10.63
CA ASP A 92 -21.30 -18.37 -9.86
C ASP A 92 -21.37 -18.09 -8.33
N GLY A 93 -21.05 -16.87 -7.88
CA GLY A 93 -21.07 -16.51 -6.45
C GLY A 93 -19.98 -17.19 -5.62
N ARG A 94 -18.84 -17.53 -6.23
CA ARG A 94 -17.72 -18.26 -5.59
C ARG A 94 -16.59 -17.35 -5.11
N VAL A 95 -16.78 -16.03 -5.14
CA VAL A 95 -15.81 -15.04 -4.68
C VAL A 95 -16.41 -14.26 -3.51
N LEU A 96 -15.65 -14.15 -2.42
CA LEU A 96 -15.94 -13.29 -1.28
C LEU A 96 -14.72 -12.41 -1.03
N SER A 97 -14.95 -11.12 -0.79
CA SER A 97 -13.90 -10.13 -0.60
C SER A 97 -14.11 -9.38 0.71
N ILE A 98 -13.00 -9.21 1.45
CA ILE A 98 -12.93 -8.45 2.69
C ILE A 98 -11.67 -7.58 2.60
N GLN A 99 -11.81 -6.28 2.86
CA GLN A 99 -10.70 -5.34 2.86
C GLN A 99 -9.83 -5.50 4.11
N THR A 100 -8.51 -5.51 3.93
CA THR A 100 -7.50 -5.59 5.00
C THR A 100 -6.47 -4.47 4.89
N ILE A 101 -5.58 -4.36 5.90
CA ILE A 101 -4.50 -3.37 5.90
C ILE A 101 -3.30 -3.95 5.16
N GLY A 102 -2.93 -3.35 4.03
CA GLY A 102 -1.82 -3.85 3.20
C GLY A 102 -2.17 -5.12 2.44
N GLY A 103 -1.15 -5.74 1.86
CA GLY A 103 -1.22 -7.10 1.29
C GLY A 103 -0.94 -8.16 2.33
#